data_AF-A0A662UVF1-F1
#
_entry.id   AF-A0A662UVF1-F1
#
_cell.length_a   1.000
_cell.length_b   1.000
_cell.length_c   1.000
_cell.angle_alpha   90.00
_cell.angle_beta   90.00
_cell.angle_gamma   90.00
#
_symmetry.space_group_name_H-M   'P 1'
#
loop_
_entity.id
_entity.type
_entity.pdbx_description
1 polymer ?
#
loop_
_entity_poly.entity_id
_entity_poly.type
_entity_poly.pdbx_seq_one_letter_code
_entity_poly.pdbx_strand_id
1 'polypeptide(L)'
;MLHREDEEVGVVHQTRKIRVRAGVLAKNYIALISSYLREKLCVNPSRYIKYPLHYTCFNDICIVHEETGKYYSVTLLYSGQWIGVMRGSGVYLSPLLYERVYSDNGYRAAIVVAERGVKNFLYGKDILAESIVEKYPPLDNPVAVLDEYDYRVIGVAEPSRRMGNVFKNVYDLGIFLRELS
;
A
#
# COMPACT_ATOMS: atom_id res chain seq x y z
N MET A 1 -7.64 -6.77 60.29
CA MET A 1 -8.31 -5.70 59.52
C MET A 1 -7.49 -5.45 58.28
N LEU A 2 -8.02 -5.88 57.14
CA LEU A 2 -7.48 -5.68 55.80
C LEU A 2 -7.84 -4.27 55.33
N HIS A 3 -6.85 -3.49 54.90
CA HIS A 3 -7.04 -2.46 53.87
C HIS A 3 -5.76 -2.42 53.04
N ARG A 4 -5.79 -3.09 51.89
CA ARG A 4 -4.89 -2.82 50.77
C ARG A 4 -5.62 -1.78 49.93
N GLU A 5 -5.03 -0.60 49.80
CA GLU A 5 -5.43 0.38 48.80
C GLU A 5 -4.86 -0.10 47.46
N ASP A 6 -5.76 -0.40 46.53
CA ASP A 6 -5.44 -0.71 45.15
C ASP A 6 -4.96 0.58 44.47
N GLU A 7 -3.65 0.69 44.20
CA GLU A 7 -3.12 1.72 43.30
C GLU A 7 -3.57 1.41 41.87
N GLU A 8 -4.59 2.15 41.42
CA GLU A 8 -4.96 2.22 40.00
C GLU A 8 -3.77 2.75 39.20
N VAL A 9 -3.11 1.86 38.48
CA VAL A 9 -2.12 2.21 37.45
C VAL A 9 -2.87 2.87 36.29
N GLY A 10 -3.01 4.20 36.36
CA GLY A 10 -3.54 5.02 35.28
C GLY A 10 -2.67 4.88 34.04
N VAL A 11 -3.13 4.10 33.07
CA VAL A 11 -2.52 4.05 31.72
C VAL A 11 -2.79 5.39 31.05
N VAL A 12 -1.78 6.26 31.03
CA VAL A 12 -1.80 7.49 30.23
C VAL A 12 -1.72 7.09 28.76
N HIS A 13 -2.87 6.94 28.11
CA HIS A 13 -2.94 6.88 26.65
C HIS A 13 -2.53 8.24 26.08
N GLN A 14 -1.23 8.41 25.77
CA GLN A 14 -0.78 9.50 24.92
C GLN A 14 -1.42 9.32 23.53
N THR A 15 -2.49 10.06 23.28
CA THR A 15 -3.16 10.09 21.97
C THR A 15 -2.24 10.83 21.00
N ARG A 16 -1.51 10.08 20.17
CA ARG A 16 -0.77 10.67 19.05
C ARG A 16 -1.77 11.38 18.14
N LYS A 17 -1.64 12.71 17.97
CA LYS A 17 -2.47 13.46 17.02
C LYS A 17 -2.04 13.10 15.59
N ILE A 18 -2.90 12.42 14.86
CA ILE A 18 -2.72 12.13 13.43
C ILE A 18 -2.78 13.45 12.66
N ARG A 19 -1.75 13.73 11.86
CA ARG A 19 -1.73 14.90 10.96
C ARG A 19 -2.39 14.51 9.64
N VAL A 20 -3.39 15.29 9.22
CA VAL A 20 -4.11 15.05 7.97
C VAL A 20 -3.85 16.18 6.97
N ARG A 21 -3.47 15.81 5.75
CA ARG A 21 -3.33 16.74 4.61
C ARG A 21 -3.99 16.12 3.39
N ALA A 22 -4.73 16.90 2.61
CA ALA A 22 -5.31 16.42 1.36
C ALA A 22 -5.07 17.41 0.21
N GLY A 23 -5.19 16.95 -1.03
CA GLY A 23 -5.06 17.81 -2.21
C GLY A 23 -5.25 17.07 -3.52
N VAL A 24 -5.02 17.79 -4.62
CA VAL A 24 -4.96 17.21 -5.97
C VAL A 24 -3.57 16.62 -6.19
N LEU A 25 -3.49 15.43 -6.77
CA LEU A 25 -2.24 14.75 -7.06
C LEU A 25 -1.47 15.50 -8.16
N ALA A 26 -0.18 15.72 -7.92
CA ALA A 26 0.67 16.42 -8.88
C ALA A 26 0.89 15.59 -10.16
N LYS A 27 1.06 16.29 -11.29
CA LYS A 27 1.16 15.67 -12.63
C LYS A 27 2.31 14.67 -12.77
N ASN A 28 3.42 14.88 -12.06
CA ASN A 28 4.56 13.96 -12.05
C ASN A 28 4.19 12.59 -11.46
N TYR A 29 3.43 12.55 -10.36
CA TYR A 29 2.96 11.29 -9.77
C TYR A 29 1.93 10.60 -10.66
N ILE A 30 1.03 11.36 -11.30
CA ILE A 30 0.10 10.83 -12.31
C ILE A 30 0.87 10.16 -13.46
N ALA A 31 1.95 10.81 -13.93
CA ALA A 31 2.79 10.28 -14.99
C ALA A 31 3.50 8.99 -14.58
N LEU A 32 4.00 8.90 -13.34
CA LEU A 32 4.62 7.68 -12.80
C LEU A 32 3.63 6.52 -12.75
N ILE A 33 2.42 6.73 -12.22
CA ILE A 33 1.35 5.72 -12.19
C ILE A 33 1.00 5.28 -13.62
N SER A 34 0.80 6.23 -14.52
CA SER A 34 0.41 5.97 -15.91
C SER A 34 1.49 5.22 -16.70
N SER A 35 2.76 5.57 -16.49
CA SER A 35 3.92 4.89 -17.09
C SER A 35 4.02 3.47 -16.55
N TYR A 36 3.89 3.26 -15.24
CA TYR A 36 3.94 1.93 -14.64
C TYR A 36 2.83 1.01 -15.19
N LEU A 37 1.58 1.48 -15.24
CA LEU A 37 0.46 0.73 -15.83
C LEU A 37 0.73 0.35 -17.29
N ARG A 38 1.25 1.29 -18.08
CA ARG A 38 1.49 1.09 -19.52
C ARG A 38 2.68 0.19 -19.81
N GLU A 39 3.79 0.40 -19.12
CA GLU A 39 5.08 -0.20 -19.45
C GLU A 39 5.31 -1.50 -18.68
N LYS A 40 4.87 -1.56 -17.41
CA LYS A 40 5.12 -2.70 -16.53
C LYS A 40 3.95 -3.65 -16.51
N LEU A 41 2.72 -3.14 -16.50
CA LEU A 41 1.51 -3.97 -16.56
C LEU A 41 0.93 -4.13 -17.98
N CYS A 42 1.47 -3.42 -18.97
CA CYS A 42 1.03 -3.50 -20.37
C CYS A 42 -0.46 -3.18 -20.59
N VAL A 43 -1.03 -2.27 -19.79
CA VAL A 43 -2.44 -1.86 -19.89
C VAL A 43 -2.60 -0.38 -20.20
N ASN A 44 -3.74 0.00 -20.79
CA ASN A 44 -4.07 1.40 -20.99
C ASN A 44 -4.55 2.05 -19.66
N PRO A 45 -3.84 3.07 -19.12
CA PRO A 45 -4.20 3.67 -17.84
C PRO A 45 -5.62 4.22 -17.78
N SER A 46 -6.16 4.76 -18.88
CA SER A 46 -7.51 5.35 -18.90
C SER A 46 -8.63 4.34 -18.70
N ARG A 47 -8.33 3.04 -18.81
CA ARG A 47 -9.29 1.96 -18.55
C ARG A 47 -9.46 1.67 -17.05
N TYR A 48 -8.46 2.02 -16.24
CA TYR A 48 -8.39 1.68 -14.82
C TYR A 48 -8.42 2.89 -13.88
N ILE A 49 -8.10 4.08 -14.40
CA ILE A 49 -7.99 5.31 -13.64
C ILE A 49 -8.84 6.41 -14.27
N LYS A 50 -9.66 7.06 -13.42
CA LYS A 50 -10.35 8.31 -13.70
C LYS A 50 -9.59 9.49 -13.11
N TYR A 51 -9.60 10.59 -13.85
CA TYR A 51 -8.95 11.84 -13.46
C TYR A 51 -9.99 12.91 -13.11
N PRO A 52 -9.66 13.88 -12.24
CA PRO A 52 -8.37 14.08 -11.55
C PRO A 52 -8.14 13.07 -10.42
N LEU A 53 -6.87 12.84 -10.08
CA LEU A 53 -6.51 12.09 -8.88
C LEU A 53 -6.27 13.03 -7.71
N HIS A 54 -6.62 12.56 -6.52
CA HIS A 54 -6.48 13.22 -5.25
C HIS A 54 -5.59 12.40 -4.32
N TYR A 55 -5.13 13.03 -3.23
CA TYR A 55 -4.47 12.31 -2.15
C TYR A 55 -4.95 12.79 -0.79
N THR A 56 -4.84 11.89 0.19
CA THR A 56 -5.01 12.17 1.61
C THR A 56 -3.88 11.52 2.38
N CYS A 57 -3.07 12.33 3.04
CA CYS A 57 -1.98 11.94 3.90
C CYS A 57 -2.43 11.82 5.35
N PHE A 58 -2.03 10.72 5.97
CA PHE A 58 -2.07 10.50 7.40
C PHE A 58 -0.62 10.33 7.86
N ASN A 59 -0.09 11.31 8.57
CA ASN A 59 1.35 11.42 8.85
C ASN A 59 2.16 11.38 7.53
N ASP A 60 3.02 10.38 7.34
CA ASP A 60 3.93 10.28 6.19
C ASP A 60 3.42 9.34 5.08
N ILE A 61 2.24 8.73 5.26
CA ILE A 61 1.59 7.87 4.26
C ILE A 61 0.45 8.62 3.61
N CYS A 62 0.44 8.68 2.29
CA CYS A 62 -0.69 9.25 1.55
C CYS A 62 -1.41 8.22 0.70
N ILE A 63 -2.73 8.15 0.84
CA ILE A 63 -3.61 7.37 -0.01
C ILE A 63 -3.97 8.20 -1.23
N VAL A 64 -3.76 7.65 -2.42
CA VAL A 64 -4.14 8.25 -3.71
C VAL A 64 -5.49 7.69 -4.15
N HIS A 65 -6.41 8.54 -4.57
CA HIS A 65 -7.80 8.17 -4.87
C HIS A 65 -8.44 9.05 -5.95
N GLU A 66 -9.55 8.59 -6.52
CA GLU A 66 -10.24 9.25 -7.65
C GLU A 66 -11.23 10.34 -7.23
N GLU A 67 -11.77 10.30 -6.02
CA GLU A 67 -12.87 11.19 -5.62
C GLU A 67 -12.60 11.90 -4.30
N THR A 68 -12.91 13.19 -4.27
CA THR A 68 -13.07 13.95 -3.03
C THR A 68 -14.52 14.39 -2.90
N GLY A 69 -14.98 14.58 -1.67
CA GLY A 69 -16.36 15.01 -1.43
C GLY A 69 -16.53 15.78 -0.13
N LYS A 70 -17.71 16.36 0.02
CA LYS A 70 -18.25 16.79 1.31
C LYS A 70 -19.53 16.00 1.54
N TYR A 71 -19.65 15.38 2.71
CA TYR A 71 -20.91 14.80 3.15
C TYR A 71 -21.51 15.77 4.16
N TYR A 72 -22.47 16.59 3.70
CA TYR A 72 -23.01 17.72 4.47
C TYR A 72 -21.89 18.67 4.97
N SER A 73 -21.78 18.87 6.29
CA SER A 73 -20.77 19.72 6.93
C SER A 73 -19.45 18.99 7.19
N VAL A 74 -19.35 17.70 6.87
CA VAL A 74 -18.17 16.87 7.14
C VAL A 74 -17.31 16.73 5.88
N THR A 75 -16.03 17.09 6.01
CA THR A 75 -15.04 16.86 4.94
C THR A 75 -14.77 15.36 4.83
N LEU A 76 -15.10 14.74 3.69
CA LEU A 76 -14.71 13.36 3.41
C LEU A 76 -13.20 13.32 3.21
N LEU A 77 -12.51 12.54 4.04
CA LEU A 77 -11.07 12.34 3.91
C LEU A 77 -10.72 11.40 2.76
N TYR A 78 -11.64 10.57 2.30
CA TYR A 78 -11.45 9.62 1.21
C TYR A 78 -12.81 9.24 0.60
N SER A 79 -12.90 9.21 -0.74
CA SER A 79 -14.02 8.65 -1.49
C SER A 79 -13.50 7.99 -2.77
N GLY A 80 -14.29 7.09 -3.34
CA GLY A 80 -13.98 6.45 -4.62
C GLY A 80 -12.94 5.34 -4.52
N GLN A 81 -12.22 5.15 -5.63
CA GLN A 81 -11.29 4.03 -5.80
C GLN A 81 -9.92 4.33 -5.19
N TRP A 82 -9.37 3.34 -4.49
CA TRP A 82 -8.00 3.41 -3.98
C TRP A 82 -7.06 3.11 -5.13
N ILE A 83 -6.33 4.12 -5.58
CA ILE A 83 -5.45 4.03 -6.75
C ILE A 83 -4.02 3.70 -6.34
N GLY A 84 -3.57 4.25 -5.21
CA GLY A 84 -2.18 4.08 -4.82
C GLY A 84 -1.81 4.59 -3.44
N VAL A 85 -0.53 4.46 -3.14
CA VAL A 85 0.10 4.95 -1.92
C VAL A 85 1.31 5.79 -2.31
N MET A 86 1.43 6.98 -1.71
CA MET A 86 2.68 7.73 -1.72
C MET A 86 3.39 7.55 -0.39
N ARG A 87 4.69 7.29 -0.47
CA ARG A 87 5.59 7.18 0.69
C ARG A 87 6.95 7.70 0.31
N GLY A 88 7.49 8.63 1.10
CA GLY A 88 8.69 9.37 0.73
C GLY A 88 8.52 10.07 -0.62
N SER A 89 9.43 9.83 -1.57
CA SER A 89 9.34 10.38 -2.94
C SER A 89 8.63 9.47 -3.94
N GLY A 90 8.20 8.26 -3.53
CA GLY A 90 7.61 7.25 -4.41
C GLY A 90 6.09 7.31 -4.46
N VAL A 91 5.51 6.78 -5.55
CA VAL A 91 4.09 6.48 -5.69
C VAL A 91 3.91 5.08 -6.26
N TYR A 92 3.03 4.31 -5.65
CA TYR A 92 2.85 2.88 -5.90
C TYR A 92 1.37 2.57 -6.09
N LEU A 93 1.06 1.60 -6.95
CA LEU A 93 -0.34 1.19 -7.13
C LEU A 93 -0.86 0.53 -5.86
N SER A 94 -2.15 0.68 -5.60
CA SER A 94 -2.85 0.00 -4.50
C SER A 94 -3.02 -1.49 -4.83
N PRO A 95 -3.25 -2.34 -3.81
CA PRO A 95 -3.64 -3.73 -4.04
C PRO A 95 -4.90 -3.83 -4.89
N LEU A 96 -5.90 -2.97 -4.62
CA LEU A 96 -7.16 -2.95 -5.35
C LEU A 96 -7.00 -2.67 -6.85
N LEU A 97 -6.08 -1.76 -7.21
CA LEU A 97 -5.79 -1.45 -8.60
C LEU A 97 -5.04 -2.60 -9.30
N TYR A 98 -4.08 -3.23 -8.63
CA TYR A 98 -3.43 -4.45 -9.15
C TYR A 98 -4.47 -5.55 -9.40
N GLU A 99 -5.32 -5.85 -8.42
CA GLU A 99 -6.34 -6.90 -8.53
C GLU A 99 -7.29 -6.67 -9.70
N ARG A 100 -7.74 -5.42 -9.92
CA ARG A 100 -8.56 -5.07 -11.09
C ARG A 100 -7.81 -5.24 -12.41
N VAL A 101 -6.52 -4.89 -12.46
CA VAL A 101 -5.72 -5.10 -13.67
C VAL A 101 -5.54 -6.59 -13.93
N TYR A 102 -5.28 -7.38 -12.88
CA TYR A 102 -5.04 -8.82 -12.98
C TYR A 102 -6.30 -9.61 -13.34
N SER A 103 -7.48 -9.20 -12.88
CA SER A 103 -8.74 -9.85 -13.27
C SER A 103 -8.97 -9.82 -14.79
N ASP A 104 -8.49 -8.77 -15.45
CA ASP A 104 -8.72 -8.54 -16.88
C ASP A 104 -7.57 -9.03 -17.77
N ASN A 105 -6.34 -9.09 -17.25
CA ASN A 105 -5.12 -9.24 -18.06
C ASN A 105 -4.14 -10.32 -17.56
N GLY A 106 -4.40 -10.95 -16.40
CA GLY A 106 -3.49 -11.89 -15.77
C GLY A 106 -2.34 -11.21 -15.01
N TYR A 107 -1.59 -12.00 -14.24
CA TYR A 107 -0.54 -11.51 -13.34
C TYR A 107 0.71 -11.05 -14.10
N ARG A 108 1.23 -9.89 -13.70
CA ARG A 108 2.44 -9.28 -14.26
C ARG A 108 3.09 -8.36 -13.24
N ALA A 109 4.41 -8.28 -13.23
CA ALA A 109 5.16 -7.55 -12.19
C ALA A 109 4.68 -7.92 -10.78
N ALA A 110 4.70 -9.22 -10.49
CA ALA A 110 4.16 -9.80 -9.27
C ALA A 110 5.05 -10.94 -8.75
N ILE A 111 4.99 -11.16 -7.44
CA ILE A 111 5.58 -12.34 -6.77
C ILE A 111 4.52 -12.95 -5.85
N VAL A 112 4.46 -14.28 -5.83
CA VAL A 112 3.61 -15.02 -4.90
C VAL A 112 4.48 -15.50 -3.76
N VAL A 113 4.00 -15.29 -2.53
CA VAL A 113 4.80 -15.49 -1.32
C VAL A 113 4.12 -16.53 -0.42
N ALA A 114 4.93 -17.43 0.13
CA ALA A 114 4.46 -18.46 1.03
C ALA A 114 3.94 -17.90 2.36
N GLU A 115 3.07 -18.62 3.06
CA GLU A 115 2.37 -18.17 4.29
C GLU A 115 3.32 -17.51 5.32
N ARG A 116 4.50 -18.11 5.56
CA ARG A 116 5.49 -17.54 6.50
C ARG A 116 6.06 -16.22 6.01
N GLY A 117 6.30 -16.09 4.70
CA GLY A 117 6.74 -14.84 4.07
C GLY A 117 5.66 -13.77 4.12
N VAL A 118 4.39 -14.14 3.86
CA VAL A 118 3.22 -13.25 3.97
C VAL A 118 3.13 -12.63 5.36
N LYS A 119 3.17 -13.48 6.40
CA LYS A 119 3.12 -13.01 7.80
C LYS A 119 4.23 -12.00 8.08
N ASN A 120 5.48 -12.34 7.75
CA ASN A 120 6.60 -11.43 7.96
C ASN A 120 6.45 -10.12 7.19
N PHE A 121 6.00 -10.19 5.94
CA PHE A 121 5.78 -9.03 5.08
C PHE A 121 4.73 -8.08 5.67
N LEU A 122 3.60 -8.61 6.15
CA LEU A 122 2.55 -7.84 6.85
C LEU A 122 2.99 -7.25 8.20
N TYR A 123 4.15 -7.64 8.72
CA TYR A 123 4.82 -6.98 9.85
C TYR A 123 5.92 -5.99 9.42
N GLY A 124 5.95 -5.61 8.14
CA GLY A 124 6.89 -4.63 7.60
C GLY A 124 8.28 -5.19 7.30
N LYS A 125 8.44 -6.52 7.19
CA LYS A 125 9.72 -7.14 6.81
C LYS A 125 9.84 -7.29 5.30
N ASP A 126 11.09 -7.34 4.84
CA ASP A 126 11.42 -7.65 3.45
C ASP A 126 11.11 -9.12 3.11
N ILE A 127 10.91 -9.40 1.83
CA ILE A 127 10.66 -10.74 1.31
C ILE A 127 11.99 -11.36 0.88
N LEU A 128 12.30 -12.52 1.45
CA LEU A 128 13.47 -13.33 1.09
C LEU A 128 13.14 -14.22 -0.11
N ALA A 129 14.11 -14.49 -0.98
CA ALA A 129 13.90 -15.33 -2.15
C ALA A 129 13.36 -16.72 -1.81
N GLU A 130 13.77 -17.32 -0.69
CA GLU A 130 13.27 -18.65 -0.28
C GLU A 130 11.76 -18.66 0.02
N SER A 131 11.16 -17.49 0.29
CA SER A 131 9.72 -17.37 0.54
C SER A 131 8.90 -17.13 -0.71
N ILE A 132 9.52 -16.94 -1.88
CA ILE A 132 8.84 -16.69 -3.14
C ILE A 132 8.57 -18.01 -3.84
N VAL A 133 7.29 -18.35 -4.04
CA VAL A 133 6.87 -19.59 -4.70
C VAL A 133 6.67 -19.41 -6.19
N GLU A 134 6.22 -18.23 -6.64
CA GLU A 134 6.05 -17.91 -8.05
C GLU A 134 6.49 -16.49 -8.37
N LYS A 135 6.86 -16.26 -9.64
CA LYS A 135 7.34 -14.97 -10.13
C LYS A 135 6.72 -14.65 -11.48
N TYR A 136 6.19 -13.43 -11.60
CA TYR A 136 5.59 -12.90 -12.81
C TYR A 136 6.38 -11.67 -13.27
N PRO A 137 7.25 -11.79 -14.28
CA PRO A 137 8.03 -10.67 -14.80
C PRO A 137 7.18 -9.50 -15.29
N PRO A 138 7.73 -8.27 -15.39
CA PRO A 138 9.10 -7.87 -15.05
C PRO A 138 9.34 -7.72 -13.53
N LEU A 139 10.56 -8.03 -13.06
CA LEU A 139 10.93 -8.05 -11.63
C LEU A 139 12.00 -7.02 -11.25
N ASP A 140 12.43 -6.17 -12.20
CA ASP A 140 13.42 -5.11 -12.01
C ASP A 140 12.79 -3.77 -11.57
N ASN A 141 11.50 -3.81 -11.24
CA ASN A 141 10.65 -2.70 -10.84
C ASN A 141 9.87 -3.07 -9.55
N PRO A 142 9.12 -2.13 -8.94
CA PRO A 142 8.18 -2.48 -7.88
C PRO A 142 7.23 -3.58 -8.35
N VAL A 143 6.93 -4.56 -7.50
CA VAL A 143 6.06 -5.69 -7.83
C VAL A 143 4.94 -5.81 -6.80
N ALA A 144 3.77 -6.28 -7.24
CA ALA A 144 2.73 -6.70 -6.33
C ALA A 144 3.18 -7.96 -5.56
N VAL A 145 2.87 -8.00 -4.28
CA VAL A 145 3.09 -9.19 -3.43
C VAL A 145 1.76 -9.87 -3.26
N LEU A 146 1.67 -11.15 -3.66
CA LEU A 146 0.46 -11.96 -3.57
C LEU A 146 0.61 -13.01 -2.47
N ASP A 147 -0.47 -13.26 -1.74
CA ASP A 147 -0.58 -14.42 -0.84
C ASP A 147 -0.76 -15.71 -1.68
N GLU A 148 0.00 -16.77 -1.36
CA GLU A 148 -0.13 -18.06 -2.05
C GLU A 148 -1.50 -18.72 -1.86
N TYR A 149 -2.22 -18.37 -0.80
CA TYR A 149 -3.48 -19.04 -0.46
C TYR A 149 -4.62 -18.61 -1.38
N ASP A 150 -4.76 -17.32 -1.64
CA ASP A 150 -5.90 -16.74 -2.38
C ASP A 150 -5.49 -15.81 -3.53
N TYR A 151 -4.19 -15.63 -3.77
CA TYR A 151 -3.62 -14.75 -4.78
C TYR A 151 -4.07 -13.28 -4.63
N ARG A 152 -4.52 -12.87 -3.44
CA ARG A 152 -4.81 -11.46 -3.14
C ARG A 152 -3.54 -10.67 -3.01
N VAL A 153 -3.59 -9.42 -3.44
CA VAL A 153 -2.44 -8.53 -3.32
C VAL A 153 -2.39 -7.98 -1.89
N ILE A 154 -1.26 -8.19 -1.22
CA ILE A 154 -1.08 -7.79 0.19
C ILE A 154 -0.15 -6.58 0.36
N GLY A 155 0.42 -6.09 -0.73
CA GLY A 155 1.27 -4.90 -0.76
C GLY A 155 2.19 -4.85 -1.97
N VAL A 156 3.23 -4.03 -1.86
CA VAL A 156 4.22 -3.81 -2.91
C VAL A 156 5.63 -3.95 -2.35
N ALA A 157 6.49 -4.59 -3.13
CA ALA A 157 7.90 -4.72 -2.82
C ALA A 157 8.79 -4.33 -4.01
N GLU A 158 10.03 -3.95 -3.74
CA GLU A 158 11.00 -3.57 -4.77
C GLU A 158 12.26 -4.44 -4.71
N PRO A 159 12.84 -4.84 -5.85
CA PRO A 159 14.07 -5.63 -5.84
C PRO A 159 15.25 -4.85 -5.23
N SER A 160 15.95 -5.46 -4.27
CA SER A 160 17.15 -4.88 -3.66
C SER A 160 18.39 -5.15 -4.53
N ARG A 161 18.91 -4.10 -5.18
CA ARG A 161 20.18 -4.18 -5.92
C ARG A 161 21.40 -4.45 -5.03
N ARG A 162 21.31 -4.15 -3.73
CA ARG A 162 22.42 -4.26 -2.78
C ARG A 162 22.48 -5.61 -2.05
N MET A 163 21.31 -6.18 -1.75
CA MET A 163 21.23 -7.36 -0.88
C MET A 163 21.13 -8.67 -1.65
N GLY A 164 20.90 -8.63 -2.97
CA GLY A 164 20.80 -9.81 -3.83
C GLY A 164 19.60 -10.70 -3.47
N ASN A 165 18.71 -11.01 -4.42
CA ASN A 165 17.59 -11.93 -4.20
C ASN A 165 16.64 -11.56 -3.02
N VAL A 166 16.58 -10.29 -2.62
CA VAL A 166 15.65 -9.78 -1.60
C VAL A 166 14.75 -8.73 -2.24
N PHE A 167 13.45 -8.78 -1.92
CA PHE A 167 12.48 -7.76 -2.28
C PHE A 167 12.14 -6.92 -1.04
N LYS A 168 12.52 -5.65 -1.08
CA LYS A 168 12.30 -4.69 0.01
C LYS A 168 10.83 -4.35 0.14
N ASN A 169 10.32 -4.32 1.35
CA ASN A 169 8.96 -3.86 1.62
C ASN A 169 8.86 -2.36 1.35
N VAL A 170 8.06 -1.99 0.35
CA VAL A 170 7.70 -0.60 0.09
C VAL A 170 6.52 -0.21 0.98
N TYR A 171 5.45 -1.00 0.90
CA TYR A 171 4.34 -0.98 1.84
C TYR A 171 3.59 -2.31 1.82
N ASP A 172 2.89 -2.60 2.91
CA ASP A 172 2.02 -3.76 3.07
C ASP A 172 0.70 -3.32 3.73
N LEU A 173 -0.37 -4.12 3.63
CA LEU A 173 -1.67 -3.79 4.22
C LEU A 173 -1.61 -3.56 5.74
N GLY A 174 -0.67 -4.19 6.44
CA GLY A 174 -0.46 -3.97 7.88
C GLY A 174 0.06 -2.58 8.22
N ILE A 175 0.58 -1.82 7.25
CA ILE A 175 1.12 -0.47 7.48
C ILE A 175 0.07 0.48 8.09
N PHE A 176 -1.19 0.34 7.66
CA PHE A 176 -2.28 1.18 8.15
C PHE A 176 -2.65 0.87 9.60
N LEU A 177 -2.36 -0.33 10.09
CA LEU A 177 -2.52 -0.66 11.52
C LEU A 177 -1.34 -0.18 12.35
N ARG A 178 -0.13 -0.19 11.79
CA ARG A 178 1.10 0.18 12.51
C ARG A 178 1.31 1.69 12.59
N GLU A 179 0.94 2.43 11.56
CA GLU A 179 1.23 3.86 11.46
C GLU A 179 0.03 4.76 11.79
N LEU A 180 -1.18 4.20 11.88
CA LEU A 180 -2.43 4.93 12.21
C LEU A 180 -3.07 4.52 13.55
N SER A 181 -2.37 3.72 14.38
CA SER A 181 -2.78 3.39 15.75
C SER A 181 -2.21 4.33 16.82
#